data_AF-A0A496UNL6-F1
#
_entry.id   AF-A0A496UNL6-F1
#
_cell.length_a   1.000
_cell.length_b   1.000
_cell.length_c   1.000
_cell.angle_alpha   90.00
_cell.angle_beta   90.00
_cell.angle_gamma   90.00
#
_symmetry.space_group_name_H-M   'P 1'
#
loop_
_entity.id
_entity.type
_entity.pdbx_description
1 polymer ?
#
loop_
_entity_poly.entity_id
_entity_poly.type
_entity_poly.pdbx_seq_one_letter_code
_entity_poly.pdbx_strand_id
1 'polypeptide(L)'
;MEKTTEENLYGLGCELVEDDERNFGYHNIAVGGVIDLPDEFEVETPHTYQGSIDSCVGQAVAGAKSTQENDPKSPRFLWSLCKRAQKYKGWGTNVPLALKMLQKIGVPKLSTISEDPKLPRETYMRVSDNSAQSVYDEAAEAKSDSYWYVYSKNLQLVKQALFTEKIPLVTTMMWYKEYNQPIDGFLPRPKNEAAGHGFRFVGWKKIGDRYRWKFKNSFREEWGVEKGCFYIWEDELNSIYNIGTFFITVDIPKEEASIMDKYAGELIKNADDAKVFFVQGRDIVWIQSEDTFNFGKNKMWGDWNDILTVPEELKETKKLSLNSAS
;
A
#
# COMPACT_ATOMS: atom_id res chain seq x y z
N MET A 1 45.36 2.18 4.11
CA MET A 1 44.00 2.55 4.55
C MET A 1 43.59 3.78 3.75
N GLU A 2 43.12 3.54 2.53
CA GLU A 2 42.62 4.60 1.65
C GLU A 2 41.24 5.03 2.11
N LYS A 3 41.01 6.35 2.04
CA LYS A 3 39.78 7.04 2.42
C LYS A 3 38.63 6.61 1.51
N THR A 4 37.64 5.92 2.05
CA THR A 4 36.32 5.77 1.41
C THR A 4 35.49 7.02 1.67
N THR A 5 35.67 8.05 0.85
CA THR A 5 34.86 9.30 0.89
C THR A 5 33.87 9.36 -0.27
N GLU A 6 33.15 8.27 -0.49
CA GLU A 6 31.82 8.30 -1.08
C GLU A 6 30.88 7.61 -0.10
N GLU A 7 30.33 8.39 0.84
CA GLU A 7 29.19 7.96 1.67
C GLU A 7 27.95 7.91 0.76
N ASN A 8 27.96 6.92 -0.14
CA ASN A 8 26.97 6.74 -1.18
C ASN A 8 25.63 6.36 -0.56
N LEU A 9 24.57 6.90 -1.16
CA LEU A 9 23.16 6.60 -0.97
C LEU A 9 22.84 5.15 -1.40
N TYR A 10 23.52 4.15 -0.80
CA TYR A 10 23.31 2.74 -1.11
C TYR A 10 21.99 2.25 -0.56
N GLY A 11 21.25 1.47 -1.37
CA GLY A 11 19.96 0.93 -0.96
C GLY A 11 18.81 1.91 -1.15
N LEU A 12 18.97 2.98 -1.94
CA LEU A 12 17.90 3.89 -2.28
C LEU A 12 17.49 3.62 -3.73
N GLY A 13 16.33 3.02 -3.91
CA GLY A 13 15.90 2.49 -5.21
C GLY A 13 14.46 2.82 -5.57
N CYS A 14 13.83 3.77 -4.89
CA CYS A 14 12.48 4.15 -5.25
C CYS A 14 12.51 5.18 -6.38
N GLU A 15 11.96 4.81 -7.53
CA GLU A 15 11.62 5.74 -8.59
C GLU A 15 10.31 6.44 -8.21
N LEU A 16 10.29 7.77 -8.33
CA LEU A 16 9.05 8.53 -8.18
C LEU A 16 8.16 8.25 -9.40
N VAL A 17 6.86 8.14 -9.16
CA VAL A 17 5.86 7.99 -10.22
C VAL A 17 4.89 9.15 -10.09
N GLU A 18 4.47 9.66 -11.24
CA GLU A 18 3.37 10.61 -11.31
C GLU A 18 2.07 9.95 -10.84
N ASP A 19 1.13 10.77 -10.35
CA ASP A 19 -0.18 10.27 -10.01
C ASP A 19 -0.85 9.68 -11.26
N ASP A 20 -1.36 8.45 -11.13
CA ASP A 20 -2.11 7.75 -12.18
C ASP A 20 -3.58 7.75 -11.79
N GLU A 21 -4.40 8.49 -12.55
CA GLU A 21 -5.85 8.63 -12.34
C GLU A 21 -6.62 7.30 -12.37
N ARG A 22 -6.01 6.24 -12.90
CA ARG A 22 -6.59 4.90 -12.95
C ARG A 22 -6.39 4.11 -11.66
N ASN A 23 -5.61 4.63 -10.70
CA ASN A 23 -5.45 4.00 -9.40
C ASN A 23 -6.74 4.15 -8.59
N PHE A 24 -7.22 3.04 -8.02
CA PHE A 24 -8.40 3.07 -7.17
C PHE A 24 -8.14 3.92 -5.92
N GLY A 25 -9.04 4.85 -5.60
CA GLY A 25 -8.94 5.72 -4.45
C GLY A 25 -9.53 5.08 -3.20
N TYR A 26 -8.74 4.87 -2.15
CA TYR A 26 -9.22 4.24 -0.90
C TYR A 26 -10.37 5.04 -0.23
N HIS A 27 -10.44 6.35 -0.49
CA HIS A 27 -11.56 7.19 -0.03
C HIS A 27 -12.92 6.72 -0.55
N ASN A 28 -12.97 6.03 -1.69
CA ASN A 28 -14.19 5.48 -2.29
C ASN A 28 -14.71 4.23 -1.57
N ILE A 29 -13.84 3.52 -0.83
CA ILE A 29 -14.24 2.36 -0.02
C ILE A 29 -14.23 2.62 1.48
N ALA A 30 -13.68 3.76 1.92
CA ALA A 30 -13.72 4.21 3.32
C ALA A 30 -15.07 4.85 3.72
N VAL A 31 -16.15 4.60 2.95
CA VAL A 31 -17.43 5.31 3.08
C VAL A 31 -18.21 4.83 4.31
N GLY A 32 -17.97 5.53 5.42
CA GLY A 32 -18.76 5.49 6.65
C GLY A 32 -18.63 6.78 7.49
N GLY A 33 -17.87 7.76 6.99
CA GLY A 33 -17.42 8.90 7.77
C GLY A 33 -16.02 8.67 8.37
N VAL A 34 -15.42 9.75 8.87
CA VAL A 34 -14.21 9.67 9.70
C VAL A 34 -14.61 8.90 10.94
N ILE A 35 -14.00 7.74 11.16
CA ILE A 35 -14.17 6.98 12.40
C ILE A 35 -13.39 7.68 13.52
N ASP A 36 -13.86 7.54 14.77
CA ASP A 36 -13.07 7.94 15.92
C ASP A 36 -11.85 7.04 16.02
N LEU A 37 -10.69 7.60 15.70
CA LEU A 37 -9.42 6.90 15.76
C LEU A 37 -8.83 6.99 17.17
N PRO A 38 -8.19 5.91 17.66
CA PRO A 38 -7.51 5.96 18.95
C PRO A 38 -6.29 6.90 18.90
N ASP A 39 -5.89 7.37 20.07
CA ASP A 39 -4.68 8.20 20.21
C ASP A 39 -3.39 7.43 19.89
N GLU A 40 -3.42 6.10 19.94
CA GLU A 40 -2.31 5.22 19.58
C GLU A 40 -2.82 3.98 18.86
N PHE A 41 -2.10 3.60 17.80
CA PHE A 41 -2.32 2.34 17.10
C PHE A 41 -1.02 1.91 16.42
N GLU A 42 -0.74 0.61 16.42
CA GLU A 42 0.40 0.04 15.71
C GLU A 42 0.04 -1.34 15.17
N VAL A 43 0.55 -1.62 13.97
CA VAL A 43 0.53 -2.95 13.36
C VAL A 43 1.93 -3.56 13.50
N GLU A 44 2.01 -4.77 14.05
CA GLU A 44 3.27 -5.51 14.11
C GLU A 44 3.68 -5.93 12.69
N THR A 45 4.95 -5.69 12.34
CA THR A 45 5.45 -6.00 10.99
C THR A 45 6.79 -6.73 11.06
N PRO A 46 7.05 -7.68 10.15
CA PRO A 46 8.35 -8.31 10.09
C PRO A 46 9.43 -7.30 9.70
N HIS A 47 10.58 -7.45 10.33
CA HIS A 47 11.79 -6.75 9.91
C HIS A 47 12.25 -7.28 8.55
N THR A 48 12.70 -6.37 7.69
CA THR A 48 13.24 -6.71 6.37
C THR A 48 14.57 -5.99 6.20
N TYR A 49 15.51 -6.58 5.44
CA TYR A 49 16.84 -6.03 5.29
C TYR A 49 17.34 -6.08 3.85
N GLN A 50 17.60 -4.92 3.26
CA GLN A 50 17.99 -4.79 1.86
C GLN A 50 19.50 -4.70 1.60
N GLY A 51 20.29 -4.51 2.66
CA GLY A 51 21.72 -4.19 2.55
C GLY A 51 22.02 -3.06 1.57
N SER A 52 22.91 -3.30 0.61
CA SER A 52 23.32 -2.32 -0.41
C SER A 52 22.56 -2.45 -1.74
N ILE A 53 21.51 -3.29 -1.78
CA ILE A 53 20.67 -3.49 -2.96
C ILE A 53 19.55 -2.45 -2.94
N ASP A 54 19.28 -1.86 -4.09
CA ASP A 54 18.26 -0.81 -4.29
C ASP A 54 16.83 -1.40 -4.33
N SER A 55 16.54 -2.33 -3.41
CA SER A 55 15.31 -3.12 -3.34
C SER A 55 14.25 -2.61 -2.36
N CYS A 56 14.43 -1.41 -1.79
CA CYS A 56 13.53 -0.79 -0.79
C CYS A 56 12.02 -0.93 -1.12
N VAL A 57 11.62 -0.74 -2.38
CA VAL A 57 10.23 -0.93 -2.81
C VAL A 57 9.77 -2.39 -2.67
N GLY A 58 10.59 -3.35 -3.11
CA GLY A 58 10.28 -4.77 -2.95
C GLY A 58 10.18 -5.16 -1.47
N GLN A 59 11.05 -4.59 -0.63
CA GLN A 59 11.05 -4.80 0.83
C GLN A 59 9.80 -4.24 1.49
N ALA A 60 9.39 -3.03 1.11
CA ALA A 60 8.19 -2.40 1.64
C ALA A 60 6.93 -3.17 1.25
N VAL A 61 6.77 -3.52 -0.03
CA VAL A 61 5.58 -4.23 -0.52
C VAL A 61 5.52 -5.68 -0.02
N ALA A 62 6.62 -6.44 -0.11
CA ALA A 62 6.65 -7.81 0.42
C ALA A 62 6.45 -7.83 1.94
N GLY A 63 7.00 -6.84 2.66
CA GLY A 63 6.82 -6.70 4.11
C GLY A 63 5.37 -6.38 4.50
N ALA A 64 4.66 -5.56 3.72
CA ALA A 64 3.23 -5.32 3.92
C ALA A 64 2.41 -6.60 3.67
N LYS A 65 2.65 -7.31 2.56
CA LYS A 65 1.99 -8.59 2.27
C LYS A 65 2.29 -9.67 3.31
N SER A 66 3.51 -9.70 3.84
CA SER A 66 3.89 -10.61 4.93
C SER A 66 3.07 -10.36 6.19
N THR A 67 2.72 -9.10 6.46
CA THR A 67 1.88 -8.72 7.59
C THR A 67 0.43 -9.12 7.35
N GLN A 68 -0.08 -8.83 6.14
CA GLN A 68 -1.44 -9.18 5.72
C GLN A 68 -1.72 -10.69 5.86
N GLU A 69 -0.77 -11.54 5.47
CA GLU A 69 -0.94 -13.00 5.49
C GLU A 69 -0.35 -13.67 6.74
N ASN A 70 0.27 -12.90 7.63
CA ASN A 70 1.05 -13.41 8.76
C ASN A 70 2.07 -14.51 8.34
N ASP A 71 2.73 -14.29 7.19
CA ASP A 71 3.64 -15.25 6.56
C ASP A 71 4.76 -14.51 5.79
N PRO A 72 6.04 -14.63 6.17
CA PRO A 72 7.13 -13.89 5.53
C PRO A 72 7.25 -14.15 4.03
N LYS A 73 7.23 -13.09 3.22
CA LYS A 73 7.33 -13.11 1.75
C LYS A 73 8.69 -12.65 1.26
N SER A 74 9.12 -13.17 0.11
CA SER A 74 10.42 -12.87 -0.50
C SER A 74 10.47 -11.49 -1.18
N PRO A 75 11.17 -10.49 -0.62
CA PRO A 75 11.33 -9.18 -1.23
C PRO A 75 12.15 -9.25 -2.51
N ARG A 76 13.21 -10.08 -2.52
CA ARG A 76 14.07 -10.34 -3.66
C ARG A 76 13.29 -10.84 -4.88
N PHE A 77 12.40 -11.82 -4.70
CA PHE A 77 11.58 -12.32 -5.80
C PHE A 77 10.68 -11.22 -6.38
N LEU A 78 9.94 -10.50 -5.53
CA LEU A 78 9.06 -9.43 -5.97
C LEU A 78 9.81 -8.31 -6.69
N TRP A 79 10.96 -7.88 -6.16
CA TRP A 79 11.81 -6.88 -6.80
C TRP A 79 12.34 -7.38 -8.16
N SER A 80 12.77 -8.64 -8.26
CA SER A 80 13.24 -9.22 -9.53
C SER A 80 12.16 -9.24 -10.62
N LEU A 81 10.89 -9.48 -10.27
CA LEU A 81 9.76 -9.36 -11.21
C LEU A 81 9.63 -7.94 -11.76
N CYS A 82 9.81 -6.92 -10.90
CA CYS A 82 9.79 -5.52 -11.31
C CYS A 82 10.94 -5.23 -12.28
N LYS A 83 12.15 -5.71 -11.98
CA LYS A 83 13.31 -5.55 -12.86
C LYS A 83 13.11 -6.24 -14.20
N ARG A 84 12.56 -7.45 -14.22
CA ARG A 84 12.19 -8.15 -15.46
C ARG A 84 11.17 -7.35 -16.27
N ALA A 85 10.12 -6.81 -15.64
CA ALA A 85 9.13 -5.97 -16.33
C ALA A 85 9.75 -4.68 -16.92
N GLN A 86 10.77 -4.12 -16.26
CA GLN A 86 11.55 -2.98 -16.72
C GLN A 86 12.69 -3.34 -17.70
N LYS A 87 12.78 -4.61 -18.14
CA LYS A 87 13.88 -5.11 -18.99
C LYS A 87 15.27 -4.84 -18.38
N TYR A 88 15.37 -4.94 -17.06
CA TYR A 88 16.59 -4.77 -16.27
C TYR A 88 17.26 -3.39 -16.42
N LYS A 89 16.47 -2.35 -16.73
CA LYS A 89 16.96 -0.96 -16.78
C LYS A 89 17.04 -0.36 -15.39
N GLY A 90 18.18 0.24 -15.05
CA GLY A 90 18.41 0.90 -13.77
C GLY A 90 18.35 -0.05 -12.57
N TRP A 91 18.66 0.47 -11.39
CA TRP A 91 18.64 -0.31 -10.14
C TRP A 91 17.36 -0.09 -9.34
N GLY A 92 16.69 1.05 -9.50
CA GLY A 92 15.44 1.33 -8.82
C GLY A 92 14.23 0.62 -9.41
N THR A 93 13.09 0.77 -8.73
CA THR A 93 11.75 0.49 -9.22
C THR A 93 10.74 1.36 -8.47
N ASN A 94 9.45 1.23 -8.75
CA ASN A 94 8.42 2.02 -8.09
C ASN A 94 7.30 1.17 -7.47
N VAL A 95 6.62 1.75 -6.48
CA VAL A 95 5.56 1.08 -5.70
C VAL A 95 4.40 0.58 -6.58
N PRO A 96 3.83 1.38 -7.51
CA PRO A 96 2.77 0.89 -8.39
C PRO A 96 3.17 -0.35 -9.22
N LEU A 97 4.40 -0.40 -9.73
CA LEU A 97 4.88 -1.57 -10.48
C LEU A 97 4.99 -2.79 -9.58
N ALA A 98 5.53 -2.65 -8.36
CA ALA A 98 5.63 -3.75 -7.41
C ALA A 98 4.26 -4.29 -6.99
N LEU A 99 3.29 -3.40 -6.71
CA LEU A 99 1.92 -3.78 -6.41
C LEU A 99 1.24 -4.48 -7.60
N LYS A 100 1.51 -4.01 -8.83
CA LYS A 100 1.01 -4.67 -10.05
C LYS A 100 1.63 -6.05 -10.26
N MET A 101 2.90 -6.25 -9.93
CA MET A 101 3.54 -7.57 -9.97
C MET A 101 2.96 -8.50 -8.89
N LEU A 102 2.72 -7.98 -7.69
CA LEU A 102 2.04 -8.71 -6.62
C LEU A 102 0.62 -9.12 -7.02
N GLN A 103 -0.16 -8.26 -7.68
CA GLN A 103 -1.49 -8.61 -8.20
C GLN A 103 -1.43 -9.65 -9.33
N LYS A 104 -0.50 -9.49 -10.28
CA LYS A 104 -0.44 -10.37 -11.47
C LYS A 104 0.14 -11.75 -11.19
N ILE A 105 1.23 -11.79 -10.44
CA ILE A 105 2.07 -12.98 -10.26
C ILE A 105 2.02 -13.44 -8.81
N GLY A 106 2.04 -12.49 -7.87
CA GLY A 106 2.13 -12.78 -6.43
C GLY A 106 3.59 -12.83 -5.95
N VAL A 107 3.81 -13.40 -4.76
CA VAL A 107 5.14 -13.45 -4.13
C VAL A 107 5.29 -14.73 -3.30
N PRO A 108 6.36 -15.53 -3.49
CA PRO A 108 6.56 -16.74 -2.72
C PRO A 108 7.02 -16.40 -1.30
N LYS A 109 7.03 -17.41 -0.44
CA LYS A 109 7.56 -17.32 0.92
C LYS A 109 9.05 -16.98 0.91
N LEU A 110 9.47 -16.29 1.96
CA LEU A 110 10.87 -15.98 2.21
C LEU A 110 11.71 -17.26 2.38
N SER A 111 11.12 -18.34 2.89
CA SER A 111 11.78 -19.65 2.99
C SER A 111 12.06 -20.30 1.63
N THR A 112 11.27 -19.99 0.60
CA THR A 112 11.42 -20.52 -0.75
C THR A 112 12.47 -19.75 -1.53
N ILE A 113 12.41 -18.41 -1.47
CA ILE A 113 13.44 -17.53 -2.03
C ILE A 113 13.96 -16.60 -0.93
N SER A 114 15.11 -16.95 -0.37
CA SER A 114 15.71 -16.19 0.71
C SER A 114 16.22 -14.81 0.27
N GLU A 115 16.19 -13.89 1.24
CA GLU A 115 16.80 -12.59 1.13
C GLU A 115 18.30 -12.71 1.43
N ASP A 116 19.15 -12.32 0.46
CA ASP A 116 20.60 -12.27 0.64
C ASP A 116 21.14 -11.02 -0.07
N PRO A 117 21.25 -9.88 0.64
CA PRO A 117 21.69 -8.64 0.05
C PRO A 117 23.21 -8.58 -0.18
N LYS A 118 23.95 -9.66 0.12
CA LYS A 118 25.38 -9.78 -0.19
C LYS A 118 25.64 -10.37 -1.57
N LEU A 119 24.62 -10.92 -2.23
CA LEU A 119 24.74 -11.45 -3.57
C LEU A 119 25.17 -10.35 -4.55
N PRO A 120 25.91 -10.70 -5.63
CA PRO A 120 26.13 -9.79 -6.74
C PRO A 120 24.79 -9.25 -7.26
N ARG A 121 24.71 -7.94 -7.53
CA ARG A 121 23.46 -7.26 -7.94
C ARG A 121 22.74 -7.98 -9.09
N GLU A 122 23.49 -8.43 -10.10
CA GLU A 122 22.92 -9.16 -11.24
C GLU A 122 22.27 -10.49 -10.84
N THR A 123 22.92 -11.25 -9.95
CA THR A 123 22.38 -12.50 -9.40
C THR A 123 21.16 -12.26 -8.53
N TYR A 124 21.16 -11.18 -7.74
CA TYR A 124 20.01 -10.78 -6.95
C TYR A 124 18.81 -10.46 -7.85
N MET A 125 19.04 -9.69 -8.93
CA MET A 125 18.04 -9.19 -9.88
C MET A 125 17.42 -10.26 -10.78
N ARG A 126 18.12 -11.37 -11.05
CA ARG A 126 17.63 -12.42 -11.96
C ARG A 126 17.02 -13.62 -11.26
N VAL A 127 16.66 -13.51 -9.98
CA VAL A 127 16.12 -14.69 -9.27
C VAL A 127 14.84 -15.22 -9.90
N SER A 128 13.94 -14.35 -10.38
CA SER A 128 12.72 -14.76 -11.09
C SER A 128 13.01 -15.53 -12.37
N ASP A 129 14.06 -15.18 -13.11
CA ASP A 129 14.37 -15.78 -14.42
C ASP A 129 14.81 -17.23 -14.28
N ASN A 130 15.47 -17.54 -13.17
CA ASN A 130 16.04 -18.85 -12.88
C ASN A 130 15.17 -19.68 -11.92
N SER A 131 14.00 -19.16 -11.52
CA SER A 131 13.09 -19.86 -10.62
C SER A 131 12.30 -20.93 -11.37
N ALA A 132 12.13 -22.09 -10.74
CA ALA A 132 11.28 -23.16 -11.27
C ALA A 132 9.80 -22.75 -11.26
N GLN A 133 8.97 -23.40 -12.08
CA GLN A 133 7.52 -23.13 -12.15
C GLN A 133 6.83 -23.27 -10.79
N SER A 134 7.26 -24.20 -9.94
CA SER A 134 6.71 -24.37 -8.59
C SER A 134 6.85 -23.12 -7.71
N VAL A 135 7.86 -22.28 -7.93
CA VAL A 135 8.01 -20.99 -7.23
C VAL A 135 6.93 -20.00 -7.68
N TYR A 136 6.56 -20.02 -8.96
CA TYR A 136 5.48 -19.19 -9.49
C TYR A 136 4.11 -19.70 -9.05
N ASP A 137 3.94 -21.01 -8.96
CA ASP A 137 2.71 -21.62 -8.45
C ASP A 137 2.49 -21.23 -6.97
N GLU A 138 3.53 -21.32 -6.14
CA GLU A 138 3.51 -20.83 -4.75
C GLU A 138 3.26 -19.32 -4.69
N ALA A 139 3.95 -18.53 -5.54
CA ALA A 139 3.75 -17.09 -5.58
C ALA A 139 2.29 -16.73 -5.89
N ALA A 140 1.62 -17.49 -6.77
CA ALA A 140 0.26 -17.24 -7.19
C ALA A 140 -0.77 -17.37 -6.04
N GLU A 141 -0.45 -18.12 -4.98
CA GLU A 141 -1.28 -18.24 -3.78
C GLU A 141 -1.32 -16.93 -2.97
N ALA A 142 -0.27 -16.10 -3.08
CA ALA A 142 -0.13 -14.84 -2.36
C ALA A 142 -0.31 -13.61 -3.27
N LYS A 143 -1.20 -13.71 -4.27
CA LYS A 143 -1.61 -12.55 -5.07
C LYS A 143 -2.36 -11.54 -4.20
N SER A 144 -2.30 -10.29 -4.61
CA SER A 144 -3.21 -9.25 -4.10
C SER A 144 -4.40 -9.15 -5.04
N ASP A 145 -5.61 -9.06 -4.49
CA ASP A 145 -6.81 -8.88 -5.33
C ASP A 145 -6.86 -7.47 -5.92
N SER A 146 -6.63 -6.45 -5.09
CA SER A 146 -6.49 -5.05 -5.51
C SER A 146 -5.48 -4.29 -4.65
N TYR A 147 -5.09 -3.12 -5.12
CA TYR A 147 -4.34 -2.13 -4.35
C TYR A 147 -4.94 -0.75 -4.55
N TRP A 148 -4.83 0.08 -3.52
CA TRP A 148 -5.55 1.33 -3.41
C TRP A 148 -4.60 2.46 -3.03
N TYR A 149 -4.85 3.61 -3.65
CA TYR A 149 -4.21 4.88 -3.36
C TYR A 149 -4.87 5.53 -2.15
N VAL A 150 -4.08 5.89 -1.14
CA VAL A 150 -4.53 6.62 0.04
C VAL A 150 -3.92 8.01 0.03
N TYR A 151 -4.78 9.03 -0.10
CA TYR A 151 -4.34 10.40 -0.36
C TYR A 151 -3.56 10.99 0.81
N SER A 152 -2.27 11.29 0.60
CA SER A 152 -1.36 11.76 1.65
C SER A 152 -1.71 13.13 2.25
N LYS A 153 -2.55 13.93 1.56
CA LYS A 153 -3.05 15.19 2.14
C LYS A 153 -4.21 14.98 3.12
N ASN A 154 -4.82 13.79 3.14
CA ASN A 154 -5.83 13.42 4.13
C ASN A 154 -5.23 12.45 5.15
N LEU A 155 -4.49 12.99 6.13
CA LEU A 155 -3.79 12.20 7.15
C LEU A 155 -4.74 11.38 8.04
N GLN A 156 -5.98 11.82 8.21
CA GLN A 156 -7.02 11.04 8.91
C GLN A 156 -7.39 9.79 8.11
N LEU A 157 -7.57 9.90 6.79
CA LEU A 157 -7.83 8.75 5.93
C LEU A 157 -6.67 7.74 5.95
N VAL A 158 -5.42 8.22 5.99
CA VAL A 158 -4.23 7.36 6.08
C VAL A 158 -4.23 6.56 7.39
N LYS A 159 -4.51 7.20 8.53
CA LYS A 159 -4.65 6.50 9.82
C LYS A 159 -5.84 5.54 9.83
N GLN A 160 -6.97 5.93 9.25
CA GLN A 160 -8.16 5.07 9.12
C GLN A 160 -7.89 3.84 8.27
N ALA A 161 -7.17 3.97 7.15
CA ALA A 161 -6.76 2.84 6.33
C ALA A 161 -5.91 1.86 7.14
N LEU A 162 -4.89 2.35 7.85
CA LEU A 162 -4.04 1.50 8.69
C LEU A 162 -4.85 0.79 9.79
N PHE A 163 -5.75 1.52 10.46
CA PHE A 163 -6.59 1.00 11.54
C PHE A 163 -7.55 -0.10 11.08
N THR A 164 -8.22 0.16 9.95
CA THR A 164 -9.30 -0.67 9.44
C THR A 164 -8.75 -1.95 8.85
N GLU A 165 -7.71 -1.84 8.01
CA GLU A 165 -7.14 -2.99 7.34
C GLU A 165 -6.18 -3.77 8.23
N LYS A 166 -5.55 -3.10 9.20
CA LYS A 166 -4.45 -3.67 10.00
C LYS A 166 -3.29 -4.16 9.11
N ILE A 167 -3.10 -3.51 7.97
CA ILE A 167 -2.01 -3.76 7.01
C ILE A 167 -1.16 -2.49 6.93
N PRO A 168 0.18 -2.59 7.02
CA PRO A 168 1.06 -1.44 6.85
C PRO A 168 0.89 -0.80 5.49
N LEU A 169 0.79 0.52 5.45
CA LEU A 169 0.73 1.25 4.17
C LEU A 169 2.14 1.43 3.63
N VAL A 170 2.33 1.16 2.34
CA VAL A 170 3.59 1.42 1.64
C VAL A 170 3.60 2.88 1.19
N THR A 171 4.69 3.59 1.46
CA THR A 171 4.87 4.97 1.01
C THR A 171 6.31 5.20 0.58
N THR A 172 6.58 6.39 0.06
CA THR A 172 7.87 6.79 -0.47
C THR A 172 8.19 8.23 -0.06
N MET A 173 9.46 8.60 -0.04
CA MET A 173 9.86 10.00 0.01
C MET A 173 11.27 10.18 -0.56
N MET A 174 11.68 11.44 -0.74
CA MET A 174 13.09 11.76 -0.97
C MET A 174 13.87 11.50 0.31
N TRP A 175 14.86 10.64 0.23
CA TRP A 175 15.68 10.20 1.35
C TRP A 175 17.03 10.88 1.30
N TYR A 176 17.24 11.73 2.30
CA TYR A 176 18.43 12.56 2.42
C TYR A 176 19.50 11.81 3.21
N LYS A 177 20.77 12.12 2.92
CA LYS A 177 21.90 11.45 3.58
C LYS A 177 21.85 11.51 5.11
N GLU A 178 21.39 12.62 5.67
CA GLU A 178 21.26 12.82 7.11
C GLU A 178 20.28 11.83 7.74
N TYR A 179 19.31 11.33 6.98
CA TYR A 179 18.32 10.38 7.48
C TYR A 179 18.95 9.04 7.87
N ASN A 180 20.16 8.73 7.38
CA ASN A 180 20.88 7.54 7.79
C ASN A 180 21.34 7.59 9.26
N GLN A 181 21.26 8.75 9.93
CA GLN A 181 21.60 8.96 11.33
C GLN A 181 20.42 9.63 12.07
N PRO A 182 19.31 8.92 12.30
CA PRO A 182 18.19 9.46 13.05
C PRO A 182 18.60 9.79 14.49
N ILE A 183 18.04 10.87 15.05
CA ILE A 183 18.30 11.31 16.42
C ILE A 183 17.08 10.92 17.25
N ASP A 184 17.26 10.04 18.23
CA ASP A 184 16.17 9.49 19.05
C ASP A 184 15.03 8.89 18.21
N GLY A 185 15.39 8.29 17.06
CA GLY A 185 14.46 7.72 16.10
C GLY A 185 13.83 8.72 15.14
N PHE A 186 13.95 10.03 15.37
CA PHE A 186 13.43 11.05 14.45
C PHE A 186 14.42 11.34 13.32
N LEU A 187 13.89 11.53 12.12
CA LEU A 187 14.71 11.96 10.99
C LEU A 187 15.13 13.44 11.18
N PRO A 188 16.41 13.79 11.02
CA PRO A 188 16.83 15.19 11.05
C PRO A 188 16.22 15.97 9.88
N ARG A 189 16.29 17.31 9.91
CA ARG A 189 15.84 18.13 8.78
C ARG A 189 16.72 17.90 7.54
N PRO A 190 16.13 17.83 6.33
CA PRO A 190 16.86 17.61 5.09
C PRO A 190 17.80 18.77 4.78
N LYS A 191 18.98 18.47 4.20
CA LYS A 191 19.95 19.49 3.78
C LYS A 191 20.54 19.24 2.39
N ASN A 192 20.94 18.00 2.12
CA ASN A 192 21.83 17.66 1.00
C ASN A 192 21.13 16.83 -0.09
N GLU A 193 21.92 16.06 -0.84
CA GLU A 193 21.47 15.13 -1.87
C GLU A 193 20.44 14.14 -1.34
N ALA A 194 19.49 13.80 -2.20
CA ALA A 194 18.44 12.85 -1.90
C ALA A 194 18.21 11.89 -3.06
N ALA A 195 17.81 10.67 -2.75
CA ALA A 195 17.28 9.70 -3.70
C ALA A 195 15.94 9.16 -3.19
N GLY A 196 15.10 8.61 -4.06
CA GLY A 196 13.82 8.07 -3.61
C GLY A 196 13.99 6.80 -2.76
N HIS A 197 13.21 6.70 -1.69
CA HIS A 197 13.19 5.53 -0.81
C HIS A 197 11.77 5.07 -0.51
N GLY A 198 11.57 3.75 -0.45
CA GLY A 198 10.29 3.12 -0.12
C GLY A 198 10.32 2.48 1.27
N PHE A 199 9.28 2.68 2.06
CA PHE A 199 9.15 2.17 3.43
C PHE A 199 7.67 2.01 3.80
N ARG A 200 7.40 1.56 5.04
CA ARG A 200 6.03 1.27 5.51
C ARG A 200 5.62 2.19 6.64
N PHE A 201 4.39 2.70 6.62
CA PHE A 201 3.73 3.31 7.78
C PHE A 201 3.07 2.22 8.62
N VAL A 202 3.43 2.16 9.89
CA VAL A 202 3.07 1.04 10.77
C VAL A 202 2.31 1.46 12.03
N GLY A 203 2.24 2.75 12.35
CA GLY A 203 1.48 3.19 13.52
C GLY A 203 1.65 4.66 13.85
N TRP A 204 0.89 5.13 14.82
CA TRP A 204 0.99 6.47 15.37
C TRP A 204 0.80 6.45 16.88
N LYS A 205 1.27 7.51 17.53
CA LYS A 205 1.04 7.76 18.95
C LYS A 205 0.89 9.25 19.20
N LYS A 206 -0.15 9.66 19.92
CA LYS A 206 -0.30 11.03 20.43
C LYS A 206 0.63 11.27 21.61
N ILE A 207 1.37 12.37 21.57
CA ILE A 207 2.30 12.81 22.62
C ILE A 207 1.99 14.29 22.88
N GLY A 208 1.27 14.58 23.96
CA GLY A 208 0.67 15.89 24.19
C GLY A 208 -0.34 16.21 23.08
N ASP A 209 -0.13 17.32 22.38
CA ASP A 209 -1.03 17.78 21.30
C ASP A 209 -0.57 17.37 19.89
N ARG A 210 0.52 16.59 19.79
CA ARG A 210 1.10 16.21 18.49
C ARG A 210 1.04 14.70 18.28
N TYR A 211 0.87 14.28 17.04
CA TYR A 211 0.96 12.88 16.63
C TYR A 211 2.36 12.57 16.12
N ARG A 212 2.99 11.55 16.71
CA ARG A 212 4.21 10.93 16.22
C ARG A 212 3.84 9.74 15.33
N TRP A 213 4.24 9.78 14.07
CA TRP A 213 4.06 8.69 13.12
C TRP A 213 5.27 7.77 13.15
N LYS A 214 5.02 6.46 13.11
CA LYS A 214 6.03 5.41 13.14
C LYS A 214 6.08 4.73 11.78
N PHE A 215 7.28 4.65 11.25
CA PHE A 215 7.57 4.02 9.97
C PHE A 215 8.58 2.90 10.15
N LYS A 216 8.45 1.85 9.34
CA LYS A 216 9.38 0.72 9.29
C LYS A 216 10.22 0.80 8.03
N ASN A 217 11.53 0.91 8.22
CA ASN A 217 12.52 0.88 7.16
C ASN A 217 12.95 -0.58 6.86
N SER A 218 13.75 -0.77 5.81
CA SER A 218 14.39 -2.03 5.43
C SER A 218 15.92 -2.01 5.59
N PHE A 219 16.40 -1.21 6.53
CA PHE A 219 17.81 -1.20 6.96
C PHE A 219 18.04 -2.23 8.06
N ARG A 220 19.24 -2.28 8.66
CA ARG A 220 19.53 -3.26 9.72
C ARG A 220 18.63 -3.00 10.95
N GLU A 221 18.42 -4.02 11.79
CA GLU A 221 17.61 -3.87 13.01
C GLU A 221 18.16 -2.80 13.95
N GLU A 222 19.48 -2.61 13.97
CA GLU A 222 20.15 -1.62 14.82
C GLU A 222 20.03 -0.19 14.28
N TRP A 223 19.54 -0.02 13.04
CA TRP A 223 19.30 1.30 12.49
C TRP A 223 18.01 1.90 13.07
N GLY A 224 18.04 3.19 13.42
CA GLY A 224 16.89 3.87 14.00
C GLY A 224 16.55 3.37 15.41
N VAL A 225 15.27 3.10 15.64
CA VAL A 225 14.74 2.61 16.92
C VAL A 225 13.91 1.36 16.68
N GLU A 226 13.69 0.55 17.71
CA GLU A 226 12.68 -0.52 17.67
C GLU A 226 12.78 -1.42 16.41
N LYS A 227 13.99 -1.94 16.15
CA LYS A 227 14.30 -2.86 15.04
C LYS A 227 14.13 -2.25 13.63
N GLY A 228 14.77 -1.12 13.34
CA GLY A 228 14.68 -0.51 12.00
C GLY A 228 13.53 0.48 11.80
N CYS A 229 12.86 0.92 12.87
CA CYS A 229 11.82 1.95 12.80
C CYS A 229 12.41 3.36 12.91
N PHE A 230 11.63 4.33 12.44
CA PHE A 230 11.89 5.75 12.66
C PHE A 230 10.57 6.51 12.84
N TYR A 231 10.68 7.76 13.28
CA TYR A 231 9.56 8.63 13.57
C TYR A 231 9.61 9.90 12.75
N ILE A 232 8.43 10.41 12.42
CA ILE A 232 8.21 11.76 11.89
C ILE A 232 7.00 12.35 12.63
N TRP A 233 7.00 13.66 12.89
CA TRP A 233 5.82 14.32 13.41
C TRP A 233 4.77 14.54 12.30
N GLU A 234 3.50 14.31 12.62
CA GLU A 234 2.40 14.40 11.64
C GLU A 234 2.36 15.76 10.90
N ASP A 235 2.64 16.85 11.61
CA ASP A 235 2.69 18.23 11.09
C ASP A 235 3.89 18.50 10.16
N GLU A 236 4.89 17.62 10.15
CA GLU A 236 6.09 17.73 9.34
C GLU A 236 6.04 16.87 8.06
N LEU A 237 5.15 15.88 7.99
CA LEU A 237 5.09 14.89 6.90
C LEU A 237 5.07 15.52 5.50
N ASN A 238 4.16 16.46 5.28
CA ASN A 238 3.98 17.12 3.98
C ASN A 238 4.78 18.42 3.87
N SER A 239 5.07 19.09 4.99
CA SER A 239 5.72 20.41 5.01
C SER A 239 7.25 20.35 4.95
N ILE A 240 7.85 19.27 5.46
CA ILE A 240 9.30 19.08 5.55
C ILE A 240 9.74 17.88 4.71
N TYR A 241 9.08 16.74 4.90
CA TYR A 241 9.55 15.48 4.33
C TYR A 241 9.00 15.18 2.94
N ASN A 242 7.96 15.92 2.50
CA ASN A 242 7.25 15.72 1.25
C ASN A 242 6.94 14.22 1.03
N ILE A 243 6.31 13.61 2.04
CA ILE A 243 5.90 12.21 1.99
C ILE A 243 5.02 12.00 0.76
N GLY A 244 5.39 11.00 -0.03
CA GLY A 244 4.67 10.59 -1.20
C GLY A 244 3.32 9.96 -0.86
N THR A 245 2.66 9.52 -1.90
CA THR A 245 1.42 8.77 -1.79
C THR A 245 1.58 7.52 -0.92
N PHE A 246 0.51 7.19 -0.19
CA PHE A 246 0.40 5.91 0.51
C PHE A 246 -0.38 4.92 -0.34
N PHE A 247 0.03 3.66 -0.28
CA PHE A 247 -0.62 2.55 -0.97
C PHE A 247 -0.93 1.43 0.02
N ILE A 248 -2.03 0.73 -0.22
CA ILE A 248 -2.44 -0.42 0.58
C ILE A 248 -2.99 -1.52 -0.32
N THR A 249 -2.71 -2.78 0.01
CA THR A 249 -3.36 -3.94 -0.61
C THR A 249 -4.62 -4.26 0.15
N VAL A 250 -5.69 -4.57 -0.57
CA VAL A 250 -6.98 -4.95 0.02
C VAL A 250 -7.50 -6.17 -0.72
N ASP A 251 -8.08 -7.11 0.02
CA ASP A 251 -8.70 -8.33 -0.51
C ASP A 251 -10.11 -8.03 -1.06
N ILE A 252 -10.15 -7.09 -2.02
CA ILE A 252 -11.31 -6.79 -2.86
C ILE A 252 -10.92 -7.17 -4.29
N PRO A 253 -11.62 -8.11 -4.94
CA PRO A 253 -11.41 -8.45 -6.34
C PRO A 253 -11.33 -7.21 -7.23
N LYS A 254 -10.42 -7.19 -8.20
CA LYS A 254 -10.19 -6.00 -9.03
C LYS A 254 -11.46 -5.51 -9.73
N GLU A 255 -12.31 -6.42 -10.16
CA GLU A 255 -13.58 -6.12 -10.81
C GLU A 255 -14.51 -5.39 -9.83
N GLU A 256 -14.62 -5.87 -8.59
CA GLU A 256 -15.40 -5.22 -7.53
C GLU A 256 -14.80 -3.86 -7.12
N ALA A 257 -13.47 -3.79 -7.01
CA ALA A 257 -12.74 -2.55 -6.73
C ALA A 257 -13.05 -1.48 -7.78
N SER A 258 -13.12 -1.86 -9.07
CA SER A 258 -13.48 -0.94 -10.15
C SER A 258 -14.92 -0.43 -10.06
N ILE A 259 -15.86 -1.23 -9.54
CA ILE A 259 -17.24 -0.80 -9.30
C ILE A 259 -17.26 0.20 -8.15
N MET A 260 -16.63 -0.17 -7.03
CA MET A 260 -16.59 0.64 -5.82
C MET A 260 -15.94 2.00 -6.09
N ASP A 261 -14.83 2.01 -6.83
CA ASP A 261 -14.13 3.25 -7.18
C ASP A 261 -14.96 4.16 -8.09
N LYS A 262 -15.62 3.58 -9.10
CA LYS A 262 -16.38 4.35 -10.09
C LYS A 262 -17.73 4.87 -9.58
N TYR A 263 -18.38 4.11 -8.71
CA TYR A 263 -19.77 4.36 -8.32
C TYR A 263 -19.94 4.62 -6.81
N ALA A 264 -18.86 4.85 -6.07
CA ALA A 264 -18.94 5.17 -4.63
C ALA A 264 -19.90 6.33 -4.35
N GLY A 265 -20.88 6.08 -3.47
CA GLY A 265 -21.91 7.06 -3.13
C GLY A 265 -22.99 7.24 -4.19
N GLU A 266 -22.99 6.44 -5.26
CA GLU A 266 -24.00 6.49 -6.32
C GLU A 266 -25.07 5.40 -6.19
N LEU A 267 -26.22 5.71 -6.81
CA LEU A 267 -27.30 4.76 -7.03
C LEU A 267 -27.07 4.05 -8.35
N ILE A 268 -27.08 2.73 -8.33
CA ILE A 268 -26.81 1.92 -9.51
C ILE A 268 -27.92 0.88 -9.75
N LYS A 269 -28.17 0.54 -11.01
CA LYS A 269 -29.04 -0.58 -11.39
C LYS A 269 -28.50 -1.32 -12.60
N ASN A 270 -28.89 -2.58 -12.75
CA ASN A 270 -28.69 -3.29 -14.02
C ASN A 270 -29.73 -2.82 -15.05
N ALA A 271 -29.39 -2.88 -16.34
CA ALA A 271 -30.26 -2.44 -17.42
C ALA A 271 -31.66 -3.10 -17.40
N ASP A 272 -31.70 -4.40 -17.04
CA ASP A 272 -32.91 -5.23 -17.05
C ASP A 272 -33.40 -5.62 -15.65
N ASP A 273 -32.91 -4.96 -14.60
CA ASP A 273 -33.32 -5.22 -13.22
C ASP A 273 -34.03 -3.99 -12.63
N ALA A 274 -35.14 -4.24 -11.92
CA ALA A 274 -35.85 -3.20 -11.19
C ALA A 274 -35.17 -2.84 -9.86
N LYS A 275 -34.22 -3.66 -9.39
CA LYS A 275 -33.48 -3.40 -8.16
C LYS A 275 -32.48 -2.26 -8.35
N VAL A 276 -32.52 -1.32 -7.40
CA VAL A 276 -31.54 -0.24 -7.27
C VAL A 276 -30.66 -0.54 -6.07
N PHE A 277 -29.36 -0.37 -6.26
CA PHE A 277 -28.34 -0.57 -5.24
C PHE A 277 -27.64 0.74 -4.93
N PHE A 278 -27.15 0.85 -3.71
CA PHE A 278 -26.29 1.94 -3.26
C PHE A 278 -24.89 1.38 -3.00
N VAL A 279 -23.87 2.00 -3.57
CA VAL A 279 -22.47 1.59 -3.33
C VAL A 279 -21.94 2.37 -2.13
N GLN A 280 -21.82 1.69 -1.00
CA GLN A 280 -21.37 2.26 0.25
C GLN A 280 -20.16 1.52 0.78
N GLY A 281 -19.00 2.10 0.58
CA GLY A 281 -17.76 1.58 1.14
C GLY A 281 -17.42 0.27 0.45
N ARG A 282 -17.50 -0.83 1.18
CA ARG A 282 -17.30 -2.20 0.65
C ARG A 282 -18.59 -2.91 0.30
N ASP A 283 -19.73 -2.28 0.58
CA ASP A 283 -21.03 -2.91 0.42
C ASP A 283 -21.75 -2.33 -0.80
N ILE A 284 -22.43 -3.22 -1.52
CA ILE A 284 -23.41 -2.85 -2.54
C ILE A 284 -24.78 -3.23 -1.97
N VAL A 285 -25.47 -2.24 -1.43
CA VAL A 285 -26.68 -2.44 -0.63
C VAL A 285 -27.90 -2.31 -1.51
N TRP A 286 -28.74 -3.35 -1.54
CA TRP A 286 -30.04 -3.24 -2.20
C TRP A 286 -30.97 -2.33 -1.39
N ILE A 287 -31.51 -1.30 -2.04
CA ILE A 287 -32.46 -0.37 -1.44
C ILE A 287 -33.86 -1.01 -1.44
N GLN A 288 -34.32 -1.38 -0.25
CA GLN A 288 -35.66 -1.98 -0.05
C GLN A 288 -36.66 -0.99 0.54
N SER A 289 -36.20 0.05 1.21
CA SER A 289 -37.03 1.05 1.88
C SER A 289 -36.40 2.44 1.84
N GLU A 290 -37.22 3.44 2.17
CA GLU A 290 -36.77 4.82 2.38
C GLU A 290 -35.68 4.93 3.43
N ASP A 291 -35.74 4.13 4.50
CA ASP A 291 -34.70 4.10 5.53
C ASP A 291 -33.35 3.61 4.98
N THR A 292 -33.36 2.63 4.06
CA THR A 292 -32.12 2.16 3.41
C THR A 292 -31.55 3.22 2.47
N PHE A 293 -32.41 4.04 1.86
CA PHE A 293 -32.02 5.09 0.92
C PHE A 293 -31.44 6.32 1.63
N ASN A 294 -32.12 6.79 2.69
CA ASN A 294 -31.74 7.99 3.44
C ASN A 294 -30.43 7.80 4.25
N PHE A 295 -29.86 6.59 4.27
CA PHE A 295 -28.54 6.30 4.82
C PHE A 295 -27.39 6.78 3.89
N GLY A 296 -27.67 6.96 2.60
CA GLY A 296 -26.73 7.49 1.62
C GLY A 296 -26.61 9.01 1.71
N LYS A 297 -25.38 9.54 1.76
CA LYS A 297 -25.15 10.98 1.87
C LYS A 297 -25.80 11.74 0.70
N ASN A 298 -26.48 12.83 1.01
CA ASN A 298 -26.95 13.88 0.10
C ASN A 298 -28.02 13.54 -0.95
N LYS A 299 -28.60 12.33 -0.97
CA LYS A 299 -29.77 12.03 -1.83
C LYS A 299 -31.02 11.92 -0.96
N MET A 300 -32.11 12.57 -1.37
CA MET A 300 -33.43 12.46 -0.71
C MET A 300 -34.28 11.43 -1.44
N TRP A 301 -35.08 10.67 -0.69
CA TRP A 301 -36.02 9.71 -1.29
C TRP A 301 -36.86 10.40 -2.38
N GLY A 302 -36.89 9.79 -3.57
CA GLY A 302 -37.52 10.39 -4.75
C GLY A 302 -36.54 10.94 -5.79
N ASP A 303 -35.26 11.06 -5.46
CA ASP A 303 -34.21 11.47 -6.41
C ASP A 303 -33.76 10.30 -7.32
N TRP A 304 -34.71 9.79 -8.10
CA TRP A 304 -34.51 8.63 -8.99
C TRP A 304 -33.98 9.01 -10.38
N ASN A 305 -33.75 10.30 -10.63
CA ASN A 305 -33.28 10.77 -11.93
C ASN A 305 -31.79 10.48 -12.15
N ASP A 306 -31.04 10.21 -11.07
CA ASP A 306 -29.59 10.00 -11.10
C ASP A 306 -29.19 8.52 -10.93
N ILE A 307 -30.07 7.57 -11.25
CA ILE A 307 -29.71 6.14 -11.20
C ILE A 307 -28.82 5.79 -12.40
N LEU A 308 -27.58 5.41 -12.13
CA LEU A 308 -26.64 4.99 -13.15
C LEU A 308 -26.91 3.54 -13.56
N THR A 309 -26.86 3.28 -14.88
CA THR A 309 -26.97 1.90 -15.39
C THR A 309 -25.57 1.28 -15.45
N VAL A 310 -25.45 0.11 -14.82
CA VAL A 310 -24.19 -0.65 -14.76
C VAL A 310 -24.04 -1.50 -16.03
N PRO A 311 -22.84 -1.54 -16.67
CA PRO A 311 -22.56 -2.44 -17.80
C PRO A 311 -22.87 -3.92 -17.50
N GLU A 312 -23.35 -4.67 -18.51
CA GLU A 312 -23.71 -6.10 -18.38
C GLU A 312 -22.58 -6.98 -17.84
N GLU A 313 -21.33 -6.63 -18.12
CA GLU A 313 -20.11 -7.33 -17.68
C GLU A 313 -20.00 -7.45 -16.14
N LEU A 314 -20.82 -6.71 -15.40
CA LEU A 314 -20.84 -6.67 -13.94
C LEU A 314 -21.96 -7.53 -13.32
N LYS A 315 -22.78 -8.21 -14.13
CA LYS A 315 -23.83 -9.15 -13.66
C LYS A 315 -23.24 -10.47 -13.10
N GLU A 316 -21.97 -10.78 -13.37
CA GLU A 316 -21.35 -12.07 -13.03
C GLU A 316 -20.55 -12.10 -11.72
N THR A 317 -20.34 -10.96 -11.04
CA THR A 317 -19.75 -10.88 -9.67
C THR A 317 -20.75 -11.38 -8.63
N LYS A 318 -21.07 -12.68 -8.71
CA LYS A 318 -22.05 -13.45 -7.92
C LYS A 318 -21.67 -13.67 -6.45
N LYS A 319 -20.78 -12.85 -5.87
CA LYS A 319 -20.30 -13.03 -4.49
C LYS A 319 -20.34 -11.78 -3.61
N LEU A 320 -21.05 -10.73 -4.03
CA LEU A 320 -21.47 -9.71 -3.08
C LEU A 320 -22.46 -10.37 -2.13
N SER A 321 -22.02 -10.66 -0.91
CA SER A 321 -22.87 -11.16 0.15
C SER A 321 -24.02 -10.17 0.30
N LEU A 322 -25.16 -10.52 -0.27
CA LEU A 322 -26.45 -10.04 0.19
C LEU A 322 -26.52 -10.50 1.65
N ASN A 323 -26.02 -9.68 2.55
CA ASN A 323 -26.41 -9.74 3.94
C ASN A 323 -27.91 -9.51 3.92
N SER A 324 -28.64 -10.63 3.84
CA SER A 324 -30.00 -10.70 4.31
C SER A 324 -29.86 -10.42 5.79
N ALA A 325 -30.06 -9.15 6.16
CA ALA A 325 -30.32 -8.79 7.54
C ALA A 325 -31.40 -9.75 8.03
N SER A 326 -31.02 -10.61 8.99
CA SER A 326 -31.93 -11.46 9.75
C SER A 326 -32.19 -10.80 11.09
#